data_AF-A0A816RNK2-F1
#
_entry.id   AF-A0A816RNK2-F1
#
_cell.length_a   1.000
_cell.length_b   1.000
_cell.length_c   1.000
_cell.angle_alpha   90.00
_cell.angle_beta   90.00
_cell.angle_gamma   90.00
#
_symmetry.space_group_name_H-M   'P 1'
#
loop_
_entity.id
_entity.type
_entity.pdbx_description
1 polymer ?
#
loop_
_entity_poly.entity_id
_entity_poly.type
_entity_poly.pdbx_seq_one_letter_code
_entity_poly.pdbx_strand_id
1 'polypeptide(L)'
;MKKLFPERKDPLVSAAVLLANVYASSGEIGKASDIRLEIYKSGTKKKVGLTWITVDGQVYTFRAHDRSHPRSNEIYAEGEKISNEIIKYGHQYDSSWITRVLDEDETVESVLCGHSERLAIAWGFVANPNASKLQMVKNLRICGNCHRSTKLIAAIRQCEMIVRDANRIHHFYKNGQCSCNDYF
;
A
#
# COMPACT_ATOMS: atom_id res chain seq x y z
N MET A 1 -20.77 23.41 -12.20
CA MET A 1 -19.94 24.24 -11.30
C MET A 1 -18.88 23.38 -10.62
N LYS A 2 -17.59 23.56 -10.95
CA LYS A 2 -16.47 22.95 -10.22
C LYS A 2 -16.28 23.75 -8.92
N LYS A 3 -16.38 23.10 -7.76
CA LYS A 3 -16.03 23.74 -6.47
C LYS A 3 -14.51 23.99 -6.45
N LEU A 4 -14.13 25.26 -6.26
CA LEU A 4 -12.77 25.78 -6.40
C LEU A 4 -11.94 25.75 -5.10
N PHE A 5 -12.43 25.14 -4.01
CA PHE A 5 -11.67 24.93 -2.76
C PHE A 5 -12.05 23.60 -2.09
N PRO A 6 -11.10 22.92 -1.40
CA PRO A 6 -11.29 21.54 -0.95
C PRO A 6 -12.22 21.42 0.27
N GLU A 7 -12.91 20.28 0.38
CA GLU A 7 -13.67 19.85 1.57
C GLU A 7 -12.84 20.08 2.85
N ARG A 8 -13.49 20.57 3.93
CA ARG A 8 -12.86 20.82 5.24
C ARG A 8 -12.06 19.59 5.67
N LYS A 9 -10.74 19.73 5.73
CA LYS A 9 -9.83 18.75 6.32
C LYS A 9 -9.82 18.99 7.81
N ASP A 10 -10.29 18.02 8.58
CA ASP A 10 -10.17 18.07 10.03
C ASP A 10 -8.90 17.29 10.45
N PRO A 11 -7.87 17.95 11.02
CA PRO A 11 -6.69 17.29 11.60
C PRO A 11 -7.06 16.19 12.60
N LEU A 12 -8.21 16.31 13.27
CA LEU A 12 -8.71 15.37 14.26
C LEU A 12 -9.00 13.99 13.66
N VAL A 13 -9.37 13.88 12.38
CA VAL A 13 -9.63 12.57 11.77
C VAL A 13 -8.37 11.74 11.64
N SER A 14 -7.23 12.35 11.31
CA SER A 14 -5.97 11.60 11.22
C SER A 14 -5.54 11.10 12.60
N ALA A 15 -5.71 11.93 13.65
CA ALA A 15 -5.46 11.53 15.02
C ALA A 15 -6.42 10.42 15.50
N ALA A 16 -7.70 10.52 15.18
CA ALA A 16 -8.70 9.50 15.52
C ALA A 16 -8.44 8.17 14.80
N VAL A 17 -8.04 8.21 13.52
CA VAL A 17 -7.60 7.00 12.78
C VAL A 17 -6.38 6.38 13.43
N LEU A 18 -5.38 7.17 13.83
CA LEU A 18 -4.20 6.66 14.53
C LEU A 18 -4.59 6.02 15.85
N LEU A 19 -5.46 6.66 16.64
CA LEU A 19 -5.93 6.11 17.91
C LEU A 19 -6.70 4.80 17.72
N ALA A 20 -7.58 4.71 16.71
CA ALA A 20 -8.26 3.46 16.37
C ALA A 20 -7.28 2.36 15.97
N ASN A 21 -6.20 2.69 15.26
CA ASN A 21 -5.16 1.73 14.90
C ASN A 21 -4.36 1.26 16.11
N VAL A 22 -4.08 2.15 17.07
CA VAL A 22 -3.43 1.78 18.35
C VAL A 22 -4.30 0.79 19.11
N TYR A 23 -5.59 1.10 19.31
CA TYR A 23 -6.52 0.17 19.97
C TYR A 23 -6.65 -1.16 19.24
N ALA A 24 -6.70 -1.15 17.91
CA ALA A 24 -6.74 -2.39 17.14
C ALA A 24 -5.47 -3.23 17.35
N SER A 25 -4.29 -2.59 17.33
CA SER A 25 -3.01 -3.27 17.52
C SER A 25 -2.81 -3.83 18.94
N SER A 26 -3.50 -3.25 19.94
CA SER A 26 -3.50 -3.76 21.32
C SER A 26 -4.58 -4.82 21.58
N GLY A 27 -5.31 -5.26 20.55
CA GLY A 27 -6.41 -6.23 20.67
C GLY A 27 -7.74 -5.64 21.14
N GLU A 28 -7.81 -4.32 21.36
CA GLU A 28 -9.03 -3.60 21.77
C GLU A 28 -9.92 -3.26 20.57
N ILE A 29 -10.36 -4.29 19.84
CA ILE A 29 -11.10 -4.18 18.57
C ILE A 29 -12.40 -3.37 18.76
N GLY A 30 -13.09 -3.52 19.88
CA GLY A 30 -14.32 -2.76 20.19
C GLY A 30 -14.10 -1.25 20.18
N LYS A 31 -13.10 -0.75 20.91
CA LYS A 31 -12.75 0.68 20.95
C LYS A 31 -12.32 1.20 19.57
N ALA A 32 -11.57 0.39 18.82
CA ALA A 32 -11.18 0.74 17.46
C ALA A 32 -12.40 0.90 16.54
N SER A 33 -13.39 0.01 16.66
CA SER A 33 -14.65 0.06 15.92
C SER A 33 -15.49 1.28 16.30
N ASP A 34 -15.61 1.60 17.59
CA ASP A 34 -16.35 2.78 18.06
C ASP A 34 -15.80 4.07 17.48
N ILE A 35 -14.47 4.25 17.53
CA ILE A 35 -13.82 5.45 16.96
C ILE A 35 -14.06 5.53 15.44
N ARG A 36 -13.97 4.41 14.73
CA ARG A 36 -14.22 4.39 13.28
C ARG A 36 -15.67 4.72 12.93
N LEU A 37 -16.61 4.25 13.74
CA LEU A 37 -18.03 4.58 13.60
C LEU A 37 -18.27 6.07 13.82
N GLU A 38 -17.63 6.68 14.81
CA GLU A 38 -17.74 8.13 15.04
C GLU A 38 -17.12 8.96 13.90
N ILE A 39 -15.97 8.53 13.36
CA ILE A 39 -15.39 9.14 12.14
C ILE A 39 -16.39 9.04 10.98
N TYR A 40 -17.00 7.86 10.78
CA TYR A 40 -18.00 7.64 9.72
C TYR A 40 -19.22 8.55 9.88
N LYS A 41 -19.81 8.61 11.08
CA LYS A 41 -20.97 9.45 11.39
C LYS A 41 -20.69 10.94 11.22
N SER A 42 -19.44 11.38 11.46
CA SER A 42 -19.03 12.78 11.27
C SER A 42 -19.08 13.25 9.82
N GLY A 43 -19.17 12.32 8.84
CA GLY A 43 -19.10 12.63 7.42
C GLY A 43 -17.70 13.07 6.94
N THR A 44 -16.71 13.12 7.83
CA THR A 44 -15.36 13.55 7.51
C THR A 44 -14.57 12.43 6.84
N LYS A 45 -14.01 12.71 5.66
CA LYS A 45 -13.29 11.70 4.88
C LYS A 45 -11.80 11.69 5.23
N LYS A 46 -11.27 10.50 5.51
CA LYS A 46 -9.83 10.29 5.59
C LYS A 46 -9.16 10.53 4.23
N LYS A 47 -7.90 10.96 4.23
CA LYS A 47 -7.09 11.02 3.01
C LYS A 47 -6.87 9.60 2.49
N VAL A 48 -7.24 9.35 1.23
CA VAL A 48 -7.04 8.04 0.58
C VAL A 48 -5.57 7.90 0.20
N GLY A 49 -5.00 6.72 0.46
CA GLY A 49 -3.66 6.36 0.00
C GLY A 49 -3.66 6.09 -1.50
N LEU A 50 -2.82 6.81 -2.24
CA LEU A 50 -2.66 6.71 -3.68
C LEU A 50 -1.19 6.49 -4.02
N THR A 51 -0.93 5.49 -4.86
CA THR A 51 0.39 5.25 -5.47
C THR A 51 0.30 5.53 -6.95
N TRP A 52 1.26 6.29 -7.47
CA TRP A 52 1.41 6.58 -8.89
C TRP A 52 2.69 5.90 -9.39
N ILE A 53 2.65 5.33 -10.58
CA ILE A 53 3.82 4.73 -11.25
C ILE A 53 3.93 5.30 -12.66
N THR A 54 5.17 5.54 -13.10
CA THR A 54 5.45 5.94 -14.49
C THR A 54 5.95 4.73 -15.27
N VAL A 55 5.23 4.37 -16.33
CA VAL A 55 5.61 3.29 -17.26
C VAL A 55 5.44 3.83 -18.68
N ASP A 56 6.46 3.68 -19.53
CA ASP A 56 6.48 4.14 -20.92
C ASP A 56 6.02 5.59 -21.11
N GLY A 57 6.45 6.47 -20.20
CA GLY A 57 6.10 7.90 -20.21
C GLY A 57 4.69 8.23 -19.75
N GLN A 58 3.87 7.23 -19.37
CA GLN A 58 2.51 7.42 -18.88
C GLN A 58 2.43 7.21 -17.36
N VAL A 59 1.54 7.99 -16.72
CA VAL A 59 1.31 7.91 -15.27
C VAL A 59 0.05 7.10 -14.99
N TYR A 60 0.21 6.05 -14.20
CA TYR A 60 -0.89 5.21 -13.72
C TYR A 60 -1.08 5.40 -12.22
N THR A 61 -2.32 5.45 -11.78
CA THR A 61 -2.68 5.69 -10.37
C THR A 61 -3.42 4.50 -9.82
N PHE A 62 -3.06 4.08 -8.61
CA PHE A 62 -3.75 3.03 -7.89
C PHE A 62 -4.14 3.52 -6.50
N ARG A 63 -5.32 3.11 -6.05
CA ARG A 63 -5.73 3.09 -4.64
C ARG A 63 -5.72 1.65 -4.11
N ALA A 64 -5.95 1.48 -2.81
CA ALA A 64 -6.09 0.13 -2.27
C ALA A 64 -7.30 -0.59 -2.89
N HIS A 65 -7.12 -1.86 -3.26
CA HIS A 65 -8.09 -2.73 -3.92
C HIS A 65 -8.67 -2.16 -5.23
N ASP A 66 -7.86 -1.37 -5.96
CA ASP A 66 -8.34 -0.73 -7.17
C ASP A 66 -8.49 -1.70 -8.34
N ARG A 67 -9.70 -1.76 -8.90
CA ARG A 67 -10.04 -2.54 -10.09
C ARG A 67 -10.43 -1.68 -11.29
N SER A 68 -10.31 -0.35 -11.22
CA SER A 68 -10.71 0.53 -12.33
C SER A 68 -9.79 0.47 -13.54
N HIS A 69 -8.59 -0.11 -13.40
CA HIS A 69 -7.68 -0.28 -14.53
C HIS A 69 -8.25 -1.31 -15.54
N PRO A 70 -8.22 -1.04 -16.86
CA PRO A 70 -8.75 -1.98 -17.86
C PRO A 70 -8.11 -3.37 -17.82
N ARG A 71 -6.83 -3.43 -17.44
CA ARG A 71 -6.05 -4.67 -17.26
C ARG A 71 -5.99 -5.14 -15.80
N SER A 72 -7.00 -4.82 -14.98
CA SER A 72 -7.00 -5.13 -13.54
C SER A 72 -6.81 -6.62 -13.28
N ASN A 73 -7.45 -7.52 -14.04
CA ASN A 73 -7.27 -8.96 -13.86
C ASN A 73 -5.81 -9.40 -13.99
N GLU A 74 -5.07 -8.86 -14.95
CA GLU A 74 -3.64 -9.16 -15.13
C GLU A 74 -2.79 -8.61 -13.98
N ILE A 75 -3.12 -7.40 -13.49
CA ILE A 75 -2.44 -6.78 -12.35
C ILE A 75 -2.61 -7.64 -11.09
N TYR A 76 -3.82 -8.12 -10.82
CA TYR A 76 -4.08 -8.97 -9.67
C TYR A 76 -3.40 -10.34 -9.81
N ALA A 77 -3.42 -10.94 -11.00
CA ALA A 77 -2.71 -12.19 -11.27
C ALA A 77 -1.19 -12.04 -11.08
N GLU A 78 -0.58 -10.93 -11.53
CA GLU A 78 0.85 -10.68 -11.28
C GLU A 78 1.11 -10.39 -9.79
N GLY A 79 0.21 -9.68 -9.10
CA GLY A 79 0.27 -9.50 -7.66
C GLY A 79 0.29 -10.82 -6.90
N GLU A 80 -0.53 -11.79 -7.30
CA GLU A 80 -0.54 -13.14 -6.73
C GLU A 80 0.77 -13.89 -6.99
N LYS A 81 1.32 -13.82 -8.21
CA LYS A 81 2.64 -14.42 -8.52
C LYS A 81 3.75 -13.85 -7.63
N ILE A 82 3.80 -12.52 -7.51
CA ILE A 82 4.77 -11.84 -6.66
C ILE A 82 4.61 -12.28 -5.19
N SER A 83 3.37 -12.47 -4.75
CA SER A 83 3.07 -12.90 -3.38
C SER A 83 3.57 -14.32 -3.11
N ASN A 84 3.31 -15.23 -4.04
CA ASN A 84 3.81 -16.60 -3.99
C ASN A 84 5.34 -16.67 -4.01
N GLU A 85 6.02 -15.82 -4.79
CA GLU A 85 7.48 -15.74 -4.80
C GLU A 85 8.05 -15.27 -3.45
N ILE A 86 7.42 -14.25 -2.85
CA ILE A 86 7.78 -13.73 -1.53
C ILE A 86 7.63 -14.82 -0.45
N ILE A 87 6.54 -15.57 -0.48
CA ILE A 87 6.31 -16.70 0.43
C ILE A 87 7.38 -17.78 0.25
N LYS A 88 7.71 -18.15 -1.00
CA LYS A 88 8.76 -19.13 -1.30
C LYS A 88 10.15 -18.68 -0.83
N TYR A 89 10.38 -17.38 -0.77
CA TYR A 89 11.61 -16.79 -0.21
C TYR A 89 11.63 -16.81 1.33
N GLY A 90 10.59 -17.34 1.99
CA GLY A 90 10.49 -17.51 3.44
C GLY A 90 9.85 -16.32 4.17
N HIS A 91 9.17 -15.42 3.47
CA HIS A 91 8.48 -14.31 4.11
C HIS A 91 7.07 -14.72 4.57
N GLN A 92 6.76 -14.37 5.82
CA GLN A 92 5.41 -14.47 6.37
C GLN A 92 4.78 -13.07 6.43
N TYR A 93 3.55 -12.97 5.95
CA TYR A 93 2.77 -11.74 6.09
C TYR A 93 2.43 -11.50 7.56
N ASP A 94 2.71 -10.28 8.01
CA ASP A 94 2.48 -9.86 9.38
C ASP A 94 1.06 -9.27 9.50
N SER A 95 0.19 -9.99 10.19
CA SER A 95 -1.21 -9.62 10.39
C SER A 95 -1.39 -8.38 11.28
N SER A 96 -0.37 -7.96 12.03
CA SER A 96 -0.42 -6.75 12.87
C SER A 96 -0.62 -5.45 12.07
N TRP A 97 -0.33 -5.49 10.76
CA TRP A 97 -0.59 -4.37 9.84
C TRP A 97 -2.05 -4.26 9.41
N ILE A 98 -2.89 -5.22 9.79
CA ILE A 98 -4.33 -5.22 9.54
C ILE A 98 -5.03 -4.75 10.81
N THR A 99 -5.53 -3.53 10.77
CA THR A 99 -6.12 -2.87 11.95
C THR A 99 -7.63 -3.08 12.06
N ARG A 100 -8.22 -3.93 11.22
CA ARG A 100 -9.65 -4.26 11.24
C ARG A 100 -9.84 -5.77 11.26
N VAL A 101 -11.04 -6.19 11.65
CA VAL A 101 -11.48 -7.57 11.47
C VAL A 101 -11.57 -7.84 9.96
N LEU A 102 -11.06 -9.00 9.54
CA LEU A 102 -11.19 -9.51 8.19
C LEU A 102 -12.57 -10.13 8.00
N ASP A 103 -13.14 -9.95 6.81
CA ASP A 103 -14.35 -10.67 6.44
C ASP A 103 -14.02 -12.16 6.21
N GLU A 104 -15.03 -13.04 6.21
CA GLU A 104 -14.82 -14.51 6.16
C GLU A 104 -14.06 -14.97 4.90
N ASP A 105 -14.18 -14.22 3.81
CA ASP A 105 -13.52 -14.46 2.52
C ASP A 105 -12.17 -13.75 2.38
N GLU A 106 -11.75 -12.96 3.36
CA GLU A 106 -10.49 -12.24 3.34
C GLU A 106 -9.38 -12.98 4.08
N THR A 107 -8.19 -13.00 3.48
CA THR A 107 -6.96 -13.47 4.11
C THR A 107 -6.05 -12.29 4.39
N VAL A 108 -5.11 -12.46 5.33
CA VAL A 108 -4.08 -11.44 5.61
C VAL A 108 -3.34 -11.05 4.33
N GLU A 109 -3.02 -12.06 3.51
CA GLU A 109 -2.39 -11.87 2.21
C GLU A 109 -3.28 -11.10 1.22
N SER A 110 -4.56 -11.48 1.06
CA SER A 110 -5.44 -10.83 0.08
C SER A 110 -5.65 -9.34 0.39
N VAL A 111 -5.68 -8.98 1.68
CA VAL A 111 -5.77 -7.59 2.11
C VAL A 111 -4.47 -6.82 1.85
N LEU A 112 -3.33 -7.35 2.30
CA LEU A 112 -2.04 -6.66 2.17
C LEU A 112 -1.57 -6.55 0.72
N CYS A 113 -1.88 -7.55 -0.11
CA CYS A 113 -1.59 -7.54 -1.55
C CYS A 113 -2.46 -6.55 -2.32
N GLY A 114 -3.58 -6.11 -1.75
CA GLY A 114 -4.43 -5.07 -2.30
C GLY A 114 -3.92 -3.65 -2.08
N HIS A 115 -2.81 -3.43 -1.36
CA HIS A 115 -2.26 -2.08 -1.17
C HIS A 115 -1.86 -1.44 -2.50
N SER A 116 -2.04 -0.12 -2.60
CA SER A 116 -1.80 0.61 -3.87
C SER A 116 -0.36 0.48 -4.37
N GLU A 117 0.63 0.38 -3.47
CA GLU A 117 2.03 0.11 -3.78
C GLU A 117 2.22 -1.26 -4.45
N ARG A 118 1.51 -2.29 -3.99
CA ARG A 118 1.59 -3.65 -4.55
C ARG A 118 0.98 -3.69 -5.95
N LEU A 119 -0.17 -3.04 -6.13
CA LEU A 119 -0.82 -2.92 -7.45
C LEU A 119 0.05 -2.14 -8.44
N ALA A 120 0.69 -1.05 -8.00
CA ALA A 120 1.60 -0.28 -8.84
C ALA A 120 2.82 -1.11 -9.29
N ILE A 121 3.44 -1.86 -8.37
CA ILE A 121 4.57 -2.76 -8.70
C ILE A 121 4.12 -3.85 -9.67
N ALA A 122 2.98 -4.49 -9.41
CA ALA A 122 2.43 -5.53 -10.29
C ALA A 122 2.16 -4.97 -11.70
N TRP A 123 1.57 -3.77 -11.81
CA TRP A 123 1.40 -3.11 -13.10
C TRP A 123 2.74 -2.84 -13.80
N GLY A 124 3.77 -2.42 -13.05
CA GLY A 124 5.12 -2.24 -13.58
C GLY A 124 5.64 -3.49 -14.29
N PHE A 125 5.45 -4.67 -13.70
CA PHE A 125 5.86 -5.95 -14.30
C PHE A 125 4.90 -6.45 -15.40
N VAL A 126 3.60 -6.18 -15.30
CA VAL A 126 2.63 -6.51 -16.37
C VAL A 126 2.94 -5.73 -17.63
N ALA A 127 3.30 -4.45 -17.50
CA ALA A 127 3.64 -3.60 -18.62
C ALA A 127 5.07 -3.86 -19.13
N ASN A 128 6.03 -4.13 -18.23
CA ASN A 128 7.40 -4.49 -18.59
C ASN A 128 7.91 -5.64 -17.71
N PRO A 129 7.78 -6.91 -18.16
CA PRO A 129 8.19 -8.09 -17.38
C PRO A 129 9.68 -8.12 -17.01
N ASN A 130 10.52 -7.45 -17.80
CA ASN A 130 11.98 -7.40 -17.62
C ASN A 130 12.45 -6.05 -17.05
N ALA A 131 11.56 -5.28 -16.41
CA ALA A 131 11.89 -3.98 -15.85
C ALA A 131 13.11 -4.07 -14.92
N SER A 132 14.19 -3.38 -15.28
CA SER A 132 15.39 -3.29 -14.43
C SER A 132 15.22 -2.26 -13.30
N LYS A 133 14.26 -1.34 -13.46
CA LYS A 133 13.95 -0.27 -12.51
C LYS A 133 12.47 0.15 -12.58
N LEU A 134 11.87 0.39 -11.42
CA LEU A 134 10.54 1.00 -11.28
C LEU A 134 10.59 2.28 -10.43
N GLN A 135 9.78 3.28 -10.79
CA GLN A 135 9.69 4.54 -10.07
C GLN A 135 8.25 4.85 -9.69
N MET A 136 8.02 5.09 -8.41
CA MET A 136 6.70 5.29 -7.85
C MET A 136 6.67 6.46 -6.87
N VAL A 137 5.48 7.05 -6.70
CA VAL A 137 5.21 8.06 -5.70
C VAL A 137 4.00 7.63 -4.87
N LYS A 138 4.06 7.77 -3.55
CA LYS A 138 2.97 7.54 -2.60
C LYS A 138 2.64 8.85 -1.90
N ASN A 139 1.36 9.19 -1.81
CA ASN A 139 0.90 10.44 -1.17
C ASN A 139 0.83 10.39 0.37
N LEU A 140 1.07 9.22 0.97
CA LEU A 140 1.12 8.91 2.39
C LEU A 140 2.48 8.22 2.69
N ARG A 141 2.84 8.05 3.96
CA ARG A 141 3.98 7.21 4.37
C ARG A 141 3.73 5.76 3.91
N ILE A 142 4.75 5.08 3.41
CA ILE A 142 4.65 3.65 3.09
C ILE A 142 4.43 2.85 4.38
N CYS A 143 3.58 1.82 4.36
CA CYS A 143 3.44 0.95 5.53
C CYS A 143 4.62 -0.03 5.63
N GLY A 144 4.87 -0.56 6.83
CA GLY A 144 6.00 -1.48 7.05
C GLY A 144 5.90 -2.77 6.25
N ASN A 145 4.70 -3.31 6.07
CA ASN A 145 4.49 -4.48 5.23
C ASN A 145 4.83 -4.20 3.75
N CYS A 146 4.37 -3.08 3.18
CA CYS A 146 4.74 -2.70 1.81
C CYS A 146 6.24 -2.45 1.69
N HIS A 147 6.85 -1.75 2.65
CA HIS A 147 8.30 -1.52 2.66
C HIS A 147 9.09 -2.83 2.64
N ARG A 148 8.75 -3.77 3.53
CA ARG A 148 9.42 -5.09 3.60
C ARG A 148 9.16 -5.92 2.35
N SER A 149 7.94 -5.91 1.84
CA SER A 149 7.60 -6.59 0.59
C SER A 149 8.41 -6.02 -0.58
N THR A 150 8.49 -4.70 -0.73
CA THR A 150 9.25 -4.06 -1.82
C THR A 150 10.74 -4.41 -1.77
N LYS A 151 11.35 -4.50 -0.57
CA LYS A 151 12.73 -5.02 -0.42
C LYS A 151 12.87 -6.42 -1.03
N LEU A 152 11.96 -7.33 -0.69
CA LEU A 152 11.99 -8.70 -1.19
C LEU A 152 11.76 -8.78 -2.70
N ILE A 153 10.81 -8.01 -3.23
CA ILE A 153 10.56 -7.98 -4.68
C ILE A 153 11.79 -7.47 -5.42
N ALA A 154 12.43 -6.42 -4.92
CA ALA A 154 13.64 -5.88 -5.54
C ALA A 154 14.75 -6.94 -5.64
N ALA A 155 14.92 -7.76 -4.60
CA ALA A 155 15.85 -8.88 -4.59
C ALA A 155 15.44 -10.04 -5.50
N ILE A 156 14.18 -10.49 -5.42
CA ILE A 156 13.69 -11.66 -6.18
C ILE A 156 13.68 -11.35 -7.68
N ARG A 157 13.15 -10.20 -8.06
CA ARG A 157 12.98 -9.79 -9.47
C ARG A 157 14.18 -9.03 -10.03
N GLN A 158 15.25 -8.87 -9.26
CA GLN A 158 16.47 -8.17 -9.68
C GLN A 158 16.18 -6.78 -10.29
N CYS A 159 15.26 -6.06 -9.66
CA CYS A 159 14.70 -4.79 -10.12
C CYS A 159 14.91 -3.71 -9.05
N GLU A 160 15.54 -2.59 -9.39
CA GLU A 160 15.64 -1.47 -8.47
C GLU A 160 14.29 -0.76 -8.37
N MET A 161 13.88 -0.36 -7.15
CA MET A 161 12.64 0.39 -6.99
C MET A 161 12.91 1.68 -6.24
N ILE A 162 12.46 2.80 -6.80
CA ILE A 162 12.52 4.09 -6.15
C ILE A 162 11.10 4.49 -5.78
N VAL A 163 10.83 4.63 -4.49
CA VAL A 163 9.52 5.05 -3.98
C VAL A 163 9.68 6.33 -3.20
N ARG A 164 9.13 7.43 -3.71
CA ARG A 164 8.95 8.65 -2.90
C ARG A 164 7.64 8.52 -2.13
N ASP A 165 7.69 8.55 -0.81
CA ASP A 165 6.48 8.63 0.02
C ASP A 165 6.28 10.05 0.60
N ALA A 166 5.36 10.21 1.55
CA ALA A 166 5.10 11.52 2.16
C ALA A 166 6.28 12.06 3.00
N ASN A 167 7.19 11.19 3.45
CA ASN A 167 8.26 11.52 4.40
C ASN A 167 9.63 11.56 3.74
N ARG A 168 9.92 10.63 2.81
CA ARG A 168 11.26 10.44 2.24
C ARG A 168 11.25 9.72 0.90
N ILE A 169 12.43 9.55 0.32
CA ILE A 169 12.67 8.70 -0.84
C ILE A 169 13.32 7.41 -0.35
N HIS A 170 12.72 6.29 -0.73
CA HIS A 170 13.21 4.94 -0.51
C HIS A 170 13.85 4.45 -1.81
N HIS A 171 15.11 4.04 -1.73
CA HIS A 171 15.76 3.30 -2.80
C HIS A 171 15.92 1.86 -2.37
N PHE A 172 15.12 0.98 -2.98
CA PHE A 172 15.17 -0.46 -2.79
C PHE A 172 16.15 -1.07 -3.81
N TYR A 173 17.25 -1.59 -3.30
CA TYR A 173 18.34 -2.16 -4.09
C TYR A 173 18.08 -3.65 -4.38
N LYS A 174 18.72 -4.16 -5.43
CA LYS A 174 18.61 -5.57 -5.87
C LYS A 174 19.16 -6.61 -4.87
N ASN A 175 19.83 -6.17 -3.81
CA ASN A 175 20.27 -7.01 -2.70
C ASN A 175 19.25 -7.07 -1.55
N GLY A 176 18.05 -6.50 -1.74
CA GLY A 176 16.98 -6.48 -0.75
C GLY A 176 17.18 -5.47 0.38
N GLN A 177 18.08 -4.50 0.22
CA GLN A 177 18.24 -3.39 1.16
C GLN A 177 17.44 -2.16 0.72
N CYS A 178 17.13 -1.28 1.67
CA CYS A 178 16.53 0.02 1.39
C CYS A 178 17.41 1.13 1.96
N SER A 179 17.58 2.22 1.22
CA SER A 179 18.36 3.40 1.64
C SER A 179 17.88 4.05 2.94
N CYS A 180 16.66 3.74 3.41
CA CYS A 180 16.13 4.27 4.66
C CYS A 180 16.57 3.50 5.91
N ASN A 181 17.32 2.40 5.78
CA ASN A 181 17.74 1.52 6.89
C ASN A 181 16.57 1.08 7.79
N ASP A 182 15.43 0.77 7.18
CA ASP A 182 14.19 0.36 7.84
C ASP A 182 13.54 1.43 8.76
N TYR A 183 13.95 2.69 8.66
CA TYR A 183 13.31 3.85 9.33
C TYR A 183 12.10 4.41 8.56
N PHE A 184 11.39 3.56 7.81
CA PHE A 184 10.28 3.95 6.93
C PHE A 184 9.18 4.69 7.66
#